data_AF-A0A1F0P7C4-F1
#
_entry.id   AF-A0A1F0P7C4-F1
#
_cell.length_a   1.000
_cell.length_b   1.000
_cell.length_c   1.000
_cell.angle_alpha   90.00
_cell.angle_beta   90.00
_cell.angle_gamma   90.00
#
_symmetry.space_group_name_H-M   'P 1'
#
loop_
_entity.id
_entity.type
_entity.pdbx_description
1 polymer ?
#
loop_
_entity_poly.entity_id
_entity_poly.type
_entity_poly.pdbx_seq_one_letter_code
_entity_poly.pdbx_strand_id
1 'polypeptide(L)'
;MEIPKDAEQPLFETTFIMEKGGQRKEFTLNDYPDSTWKFIDSKTVQVKEGYIPPIHDFSIADRKTGKDLTDSVLRHKGYTFLLIAPYLERADDSNFGDIDQLYEYAQTYNIPFYCLTASTAKAIQRWRDITGAEYPFCITDETTLKTIVRSNPGLLLLKDGTIINKWSHNQLPNGTKLSLPITQSALGKMPQDSVPGKILEIILWFILPLTLLTLADRLWAWSKWVRLKEKKDKQRLYQLFNKKKSKMRKKIVAGNWKMNLNLQEGIALAKEINEAMTAEKPNCDVVICTPFIHLASVAQVLNADLVGLGAENCADKEKGAFTGEVSAEMVKSTGAQYVILGHSERRQYYGETAEILKEKVQLALKHGLKVIFCCGETLEERESNRQNAVVKAELDGSVFNLTAEEWKNIVLAYEPIWAIGTGKTATSDQAEEMLCYIRSIVAEKYGKEVAEETSILYGGSCKASNAPELFSKPNIDGGLIGGASLKAADFKGIIDAWKK
;
A
#
# COMPACT_ATOMS: atom_id res chain seq x y z
N MET A 1 -44.35 -19.35 5.13
CA MET A 1 -43.23 -20.04 4.46
C MET A 1 -42.68 -21.05 5.44
N GLU A 2 -42.84 -22.35 5.17
CA GLU A 2 -42.23 -23.41 6.00
C GLU A 2 -40.83 -23.71 5.47
N ILE A 3 -39.85 -23.70 6.37
CA ILE A 3 -38.47 -24.08 6.04
C ILE A 3 -38.48 -25.58 5.68
N PRO A 4 -37.94 -25.99 4.52
CA PRO A 4 -37.86 -27.40 4.15
C PRO A 4 -37.20 -28.21 5.26
N LYS A 5 -37.68 -29.44 5.52
CA LYS A 5 -37.12 -30.30 6.58
C LYS A 5 -35.62 -30.60 6.41
N ASP A 6 -35.11 -30.47 5.18
CA ASP A 6 -33.71 -30.71 4.81
C ASP A 6 -32.91 -29.42 4.57
N ALA A 7 -33.46 -28.26 4.98
CA ALA A 7 -32.82 -26.96 4.79
C ALA A 7 -31.54 -26.82 5.62
N GLU A 8 -30.47 -26.34 5.00
CA GLU A 8 -29.20 -26.09 5.70
C GLU A 8 -29.40 -25.06 6.81
N GLN A 9 -29.08 -25.43 8.04
CA GLN A 9 -29.12 -24.54 9.20
C GLN A 9 -27.89 -23.61 9.17
N PRO A 10 -28.00 -22.35 9.62
CA PRO A 10 -26.85 -21.49 9.79
C PRO A 10 -25.89 -22.11 10.82
N LEU A 11 -24.60 -22.18 10.46
CA LEU A 11 -23.56 -22.68 11.36
C LEU A 11 -22.89 -21.50 12.05
N PHE A 12 -22.86 -21.57 13.38
CA PHE A 12 -22.18 -20.62 14.25
C PHE A 12 -21.02 -21.33 14.95
N GLU A 13 -19.88 -20.68 14.97
CA GLU A 13 -18.71 -21.14 15.73
C GLU A 13 -18.46 -20.14 16.86
N THR A 14 -18.39 -20.67 18.09
CA THR A 14 -18.16 -19.88 19.30
C THR A 14 -16.76 -20.17 19.84
N THR A 15 -15.96 -19.11 19.94
CA THR A 15 -14.63 -19.13 20.52
C THR A 15 -14.64 -18.40 21.86
N PHE A 16 -14.12 -19.04 22.89
CA PHE A 16 -13.95 -18.54 24.26
C PHE A 16 -12.52 -18.09 24.47
N ILE A 17 -12.34 -16.84 24.91
CA ILE A 17 -11.06 -16.29 25.30
C ILE A 17 -10.90 -16.53 26.81
N MET A 18 -9.86 -17.26 27.20
CA MET A 18 -9.61 -17.63 28.61
C MET A 18 -8.17 -17.29 29.02
N GLU A 19 -7.97 -17.07 30.31
CA GLU A 19 -6.69 -16.62 30.89
C GLU A 19 -6.22 -17.54 32.02
N LYS A 20 -4.93 -17.92 32.01
CA LYS A 20 -4.28 -18.66 33.09
C LYS A 20 -2.85 -18.17 33.26
N GLY A 21 -2.50 -17.76 34.48
CA GLY A 21 -1.13 -17.30 34.80
C GLY A 21 -0.67 -16.07 34.00
N GLY A 22 -1.59 -15.20 33.58
CA GLY A 22 -1.27 -13.99 32.80
C GLY A 22 -1.14 -14.20 31.28
N GLN A 23 -1.33 -15.42 30.78
CA GLN A 23 -1.42 -15.70 29.34
C GLN A 23 -2.87 -15.92 28.92
N ARG A 24 -3.28 -15.27 27.83
CA ARG A 24 -4.60 -15.40 27.21
C ARG A 24 -4.54 -16.35 26.02
N LYS A 25 -5.53 -17.23 25.91
CA LYS A 25 -5.66 -18.18 24.82
C LYS A 25 -7.12 -18.35 24.41
N GLU A 26 -7.34 -18.58 23.13
CA GLU A 26 -8.64 -18.85 22.53
C GLU A 26 -8.89 -20.36 22.48
N PHE A 27 -10.12 -20.75 22.80
CA PHE A 27 -10.61 -22.13 22.81
C PHE A 27 -11.98 -22.19 22.15
N THR A 28 -12.25 -23.23 21.40
CA THR A 28 -13.60 -23.57 20.91
C THR A 28 -14.32 -24.47 21.93
N LEU A 29 -15.57 -24.85 21.63
CA LEU A 29 -16.28 -25.85 22.43
C LEU A 29 -15.60 -27.23 22.42
N ASN A 30 -14.87 -27.57 21.36
CA ASN A 30 -14.26 -28.90 21.19
C ASN A 30 -12.93 -29.06 21.93
N ASP A 31 -12.24 -27.95 22.22
CA ASP A 31 -10.98 -27.89 22.95
C ASP A 31 -11.08 -27.02 24.21
N TYR A 32 -12.29 -26.94 24.78
CA TYR A 32 -12.55 -26.15 25.98
C TYR A 32 -11.67 -26.63 27.15
N PRO A 33 -10.92 -25.73 27.82
CA PRO A 33 -9.93 -26.12 28.79
C PRO A 33 -10.56 -26.47 30.15
N ASP A 34 -9.74 -27.04 31.04
CA ASP A 34 -10.17 -27.38 32.40
C ASP A 34 -10.48 -26.13 33.26
N SER A 35 -11.01 -26.36 34.46
CA SER A 35 -11.44 -25.33 35.40
C SER A 35 -10.31 -24.45 35.96
N THR A 36 -9.06 -24.68 35.55
CA THR A 36 -7.91 -23.85 35.97
C THR A 36 -7.74 -22.60 35.12
N TRP A 37 -8.50 -22.48 34.03
CA TRP A 37 -8.54 -21.30 33.15
C TRP A 37 -9.72 -20.40 33.51
N LYS A 38 -9.49 -19.08 33.56
CA LYS A 38 -10.52 -18.08 33.85
C LYS A 38 -11.13 -17.56 32.55
N PHE A 39 -12.45 -17.68 32.41
CA PHE A 39 -13.18 -17.10 31.30
C PHE A 39 -13.08 -15.56 31.29
N ILE A 40 -12.79 -14.99 30.11
CA ILE A 40 -12.71 -13.54 29.91
C ILE A 40 -13.85 -13.06 29.02
N ASP A 41 -13.98 -13.63 27.81
CA ASP A 41 -14.97 -13.20 26.82
C ASP A 41 -15.26 -14.32 25.81
N SER A 42 -16.36 -14.22 25.06
CA SER A 42 -16.69 -15.17 23.99
C SER A 42 -17.11 -14.44 22.72
N LYS A 43 -16.61 -14.92 21.58
CA LYS A 43 -16.95 -14.42 20.26
C LYS A 43 -17.67 -15.52 19.47
N THR A 44 -18.88 -15.23 19.00
CA THR A 44 -19.62 -16.13 18.10
C THR A 44 -19.65 -15.53 16.71
N VAL A 45 -19.20 -16.29 15.71
CA VAL A 45 -19.17 -15.87 14.31
C VAL A 45 -19.99 -16.86 13.49
N GLN A 46 -20.85 -16.33 12.61
CA GLN A 46 -21.57 -17.15 11.64
C GLN A 46 -20.61 -17.53 10.52
N VAL A 47 -20.31 -18.82 10.40
CA VAL A 47 -19.34 -19.36 9.43
C VAL A 47 -20.02 -19.85 8.15
N LYS A 48 -21.33 -20.15 8.20
CA LYS A 48 -22.13 -20.53 7.02
C LYS A 48 -23.52 -19.90 7.07
N GLU A 49 -23.94 -19.26 5.98
CA GLU A 49 -25.32 -18.82 5.79
C GLU A 49 -26.25 -20.04 5.66
N GLY A 50 -27.38 -20.01 6.37
CA GLY A 50 -28.39 -21.07 6.28
C GLY A 50 -29.28 -20.90 5.04
N TYR A 51 -30.32 -21.72 4.94
CA TYR A 51 -31.30 -21.67 3.87
C TYR A 51 -32.00 -20.30 3.81
N ILE A 52 -31.76 -19.59 2.71
CA ILE A 52 -32.49 -18.39 2.34
C ILE A 52 -33.63 -18.84 1.43
N PRO A 53 -34.91 -18.69 1.84
CA PRO A 53 -36.02 -19.09 1.00
C PRO A 53 -35.99 -18.34 -0.33
N PRO A 54 -36.22 -19.03 -1.47
CA PRO A 54 -36.37 -18.37 -2.76
C PRO A 54 -37.54 -17.39 -2.70
N ILE A 55 -37.33 -16.17 -3.18
CA ILE A 55 -38.33 -15.10 -3.20
C ILE A 55 -39.45 -15.54 -4.16
N HIS A 56 -40.55 -16.04 -3.61
CA HIS A 56 -41.75 -16.37 -4.36
C HIS A 56 -42.70 -15.16 -4.32
N ASP A 57 -42.90 -14.55 -5.48
CA ASP A 57 -43.93 -13.57 -5.86
C ASP A 57 -44.11 -12.34 -4.95
N PHE A 58 -43.96 -11.15 -5.53
CA PHE A 58 -44.26 -9.89 -4.84
C PHE A 58 -45.71 -9.89 -4.36
N SER A 59 -45.92 -9.90 -3.03
CA SER A 59 -47.24 -9.91 -2.41
C SER A 59 -47.47 -8.70 -1.51
N ILE A 60 -48.65 -8.09 -1.61
CA ILE A 60 -49.12 -7.03 -0.73
C ILE A 60 -50.35 -7.55 0.02
N ALA A 61 -50.25 -7.69 1.34
CA ALA A 61 -51.40 -8.08 2.18
C ALA A 61 -51.82 -6.94 3.09
N ASP A 62 -53.11 -6.64 3.15
CA ASP A 62 -53.65 -5.66 4.11
C ASP A 62 -53.42 -6.14 5.54
N ARG A 63 -52.84 -5.30 6.41
CA ARG A 63 -52.51 -5.73 7.78
C ARG A 63 -53.75 -5.95 8.66
N LYS A 64 -54.84 -5.22 8.43
CA LYS A 64 -56.04 -5.25 9.28
C LYS A 64 -56.92 -6.46 8.94
N THR A 65 -57.02 -6.79 7.65
CA THR A 65 -57.94 -7.81 7.13
C THR A 65 -57.24 -9.07 6.66
N GLY A 66 -55.92 -9.04 6.45
CA GLY A 66 -55.16 -10.15 5.87
C GLY A 66 -55.46 -10.41 4.39
N LYS A 67 -56.25 -9.55 3.74
CA LYS A 67 -56.64 -9.70 2.35
C LYS A 67 -55.46 -9.38 1.43
N ASP A 68 -55.25 -10.23 0.43
CA ASP A 68 -54.30 -9.97 -0.65
C ASP A 68 -54.79 -8.80 -1.53
N LEU A 69 -53.97 -7.75 -1.61
CA LEU A 69 -54.20 -6.54 -2.39
C LEU A 69 -53.31 -6.47 -3.63
N THR A 70 -52.44 -7.45 -3.86
CA THR A 70 -51.40 -7.43 -4.90
C THR A 70 -51.95 -7.07 -6.28
N ASP A 71 -52.91 -7.86 -6.77
CA ASP A 71 -53.53 -7.64 -8.08
C ASP A 71 -54.29 -6.30 -8.14
N SER A 72 -54.91 -5.88 -7.04
CA SER A 72 -55.67 -4.63 -6.98
C SER A 72 -54.78 -3.39 -7.08
N VAL A 73 -53.58 -3.44 -6.50
CA VAL A 73 -52.58 -2.37 -6.53
C VAL A 73 -51.87 -2.35 -7.88
N LEU A 74 -51.46 -3.52 -8.40
CA LEU A 74 -50.69 -3.60 -9.65
C LEU A 74 -51.54 -3.38 -10.90
N ARG A 75 -52.82 -3.76 -10.89
CA ARG A 75 -53.72 -3.56 -12.05
C ARG A 75 -54.53 -2.26 -11.96
N HIS A 76 -54.34 -1.46 -10.91
CA HIS A 76 -55.00 -0.17 -10.79
C HIS A 76 -54.70 0.71 -12.01
N LYS A 77 -55.75 1.20 -12.66
CA LYS A 77 -55.65 2.14 -13.79
C LYS A 77 -55.57 3.55 -13.26
N GLY A 78 -54.48 4.25 -13.57
CA GLY A 78 -54.14 5.53 -12.96
C GLY A 78 -52.93 5.46 -12.04
N TYR A 79 -52.82 6.43 -11.13
CA TYR A 79 -51.64 6.60 -10.28
C TYR A 79 -51.78 5.87 -8.95
N THR A 80 -50.68 5.40 -8.39
CA THR A 80 -50.66 4.80 -7.04
C THR A 80 -49.33 5.12 -6.37
N PHE A 81 -49.39 5.58 -5.12
CA PHE A 81 -48.20 5.78 -4.29
C PHE A 81 -47.94 4.58 -3.41
N LEU A 82 -46.68 4.14 -3.38
CA LEU A 82 -46.20 3.13 -2.45
C LEU A 82 -45.06 3.72 -1.61
N LEU A 83 -45.30 3.86 -0.31
CA LEU A 83 -44.28 4.17 0.67
C LEU A 83 -43.63 2.86 1.13
N ILE A 84 -42.35 2.68 0.87
CA ILE A 84 -41.59 1.46 1.16
C ILE A 84 -40.78 1.70 2.42
N ALA A 85 -41.12 1.00 3.49
CA ALA A 85 -40.43 1.07 4.76
C ALA A 85 -40.16 -0.35 5.27
N PRO A 86 -39.03 -0.99 4.86
CA PRO A 86 -38.74 -2.36 5.25
C PRO A 86 -38.84 -2.59 6.76
N TYR A 87 -38.34 -1.63 7.55
CA TYR A 87 -38.43 -1.64 9.01
C TYR A 87 -38.80 -0.25 9.55
N LEU A 88 -40.03 -0.08 10.01
CA LEU A 88 -40.49 1.15 10.66
C LEU A 88 -39.77 1.44 11.98
N GLU A 89 -39.31 0.42 12.71
CA GLU A 89 -38.51 0.59 13.93
C GLU A 89 -37.12 1.23 13.70
N ARG A 90 -36.66 1.29 12.45
CA ARG A 90 -35.39 1.92 12.02
C ARG A 90 -35.60 2.90 10.88
N ALA A 91 -36.85 3.29 10.61
CA ALA A 91 -37.15 4.24 9.55
C ALA A 91 -36.77 5.64 10.02
N ASP A 92 -36.21 6.43 9.11
CA ASP A 92 -35.91 7.84 9.37
C ASP A 92 -37.22 8.64 9.44
N ASP A 93 -37.45 9.28 10.58
CA ASP A 93 -38.64 10.07 10.88
C ASP A 93 -38.45 11.56 10.58
N SER A 94 -37.27 12.03 10.16
CA SER A 94 -36.96 13.46 10.01
C SER A 94 -37.88 14.19 9.00
N ASN A 95 -38.35 13.47 7.99
CA ASN A 95 -39.16 14.02 6.88
C ASN A 95 -40.61 13.55 6.92
N PHE A 96 -41.15 13.17 8.09
CA PHE A 96 -42.52 12.67 8.20
C PHE A 96 -43.57 13.67 7.69
N GLY A 97 -43.37 14.97 7.91
CA GLY A 97 -44.28 16.02 7.43
C GLY A 97 -44.43 16.07 5.91
N ASP A 98 -43.38 15.73 5.15
CA ASP A 98 -43.46 15.63 3.69
C ASP A 98 -44.28 14.39 3.26
N ILE A 99 -44.18 13.28 4.01
CA ILE A 99 -44.97 12.06 3.78
C ILE A 99 -46.44 12.32 4.05
N ASP A 100 -46.77 13.06 5.11
CA ASP A 100 -48.15 13.40 5.45
C ASP A 100 -48.76 14.36 4.42
N GLN A 101 -48.02 15.37 3.96
CA GLN A 101 -48.46 16.23 2.85
C GLN A 101 -48.70 15.44 1.56
N LEU A 102 -47.86 14.44 1.27
CA LEU A 102 -48.05 13.54 0.14
C LEU A 102 -49.30 12.68 0.29
N TYR A 103 -49.60 12.22 1.50
CA TYR A 103 -50.81 11.47 1.78
C TYR A 103 -52.07 12.34 1.65
N GLU A 104 -52.07 13.55 2.20
CA GLU A 104 -53.15 14.53 2.03
C GLU A 104 -53.39 14.88 0.56
N TYR A 105 -52.30 15.07 -0.20
CA TYR A 105 -52.36 15.24 -1.65
C TYR A 105 -53.01 14.05 -2.35
N ALA A 106 -52.62 12.83 -1.97
CA ALA A 106 -53.17 11.61 -2.53
C ALA A 106 -54.68 11.49 -2.23
N GLN A 107 -55.12 11.83 -1.01
CA GLN A 107 -56.53 11.89 -0.65
C GLN A 107 -57.31 12.92 -1.47
N THR A 108 -56.76 14.14 -1.60
CA THR A 108 -57.38 15.26 -2.33
C THR A 108 -57.67 14.90 -3.79
N TYR A 109 -56.75 14.17 -4.43
CA TYR A 109 -56.87 13.77 -5.84
C TYR A 109 -57.33 12.31 -6.04
N ASN A 110 -57.79 11.65 -4.96
CA ASN A 110 -58.28 10.27 -4.97
C ASN A 110 -57.28 9.26 -5.58
N ILE A 111 -56.01 9.40 -5.20
CA ILE A 111 -54.90 8.53 -5.60
C ILE A 111 -54.66 7.52 -4.48
N PRO A 112 -54.69 6.19 -4.75
CA PRO A 112 -54.36 5.19 -3.74
C PRO A 112 -52.94 5.38 -3.19
N PHE A 113 -52.80 5.28 -1.87
CA PHE A 113 -51.54 5.40 -1.15
C PHE A 113 -51.41 4.26 -0.15
N TYR A 114 -50.33 3.49 -0.20
CA TYR A 114 -50.07 2.37 0.70
C TYR A 114 -48.66 2.43 1.27
N CYS A 115 -48.51 2.16 2.56
CA CYS A 115 -47.21 1.90 3.18
C CYS A 115 -46.94 0.40 3.23
N LEU A 116 -45.89 -0.08 2.56
CA LEU A 116 -45.47 -1.47 2.55
C LEU A 116 -44.32 -1.66 3.54
N THR A 117 -44.49 -2.61 4.48
CA THR A 117 -43.52 -2.87 5.53
C THR A 117 -43.46 -4.35 5.92
N ALA A 118 -42.31 -4.81 6.41
CA ALA A 118 -42.17 -6.11 7.06
C ALA A 118 -42.30 -6.01 8.59
N SER A 119 -42.50 -4.80 9.12
CA SER A 119 -42.55 -4.53 10.56
C SER A 119 -43.77 -5.14 11.26
N THR A 120 -43.58 -5.43 12.55
CA THR A 120 -44.64 -5.94 13.43
C THR A 120 -45.72 -4.88 13.71
N ALA A 121 -46.90 -5.32 14.14
CA ALA A 121 -47.98 -4.41 14.55
C ALA A 121 -47.56 -3.42 15.64
N LYS A 122 -46.68 -3.83 16.56
CA LYS A 122 -46.14 -2.96 17.61
C LYS A 122 -45.26 -1.84 17.03
N ALA A 123 -44.43 -2.16 16.05
CA ALA A 123 -43.59 -1.18 15.37
C ALA A 123 -44.43 -0.21 14.52
N ILE A 124 -45.47 -0.70 13.85
CA ILE A 124 -46.44 0.15 13.13
C ILE A 124 -47.15 1.09 14.10
N GLN A 125 -47.62 0.61 15.25
CA GLN A 125 -48.29 1.45 16.24
C GLN A 125 -47.35 2.53 16.76
N ARG A 126 -46.11 2.16 17.12
CA ARG A 126 -45.09 3.13 17.54
C ARG A 126 -44.83 4.18 16.47
N TRP A 127 -44.74 3.79 15.19
CA TRP A 127 -44.56 4.72 14.09
C TRP A 127 -45.73 5.71 13.99
N ARG A 128 -46.98 5.24 14.11
CA ARG A 128 -48.15 6.11 14.19
C ARG A 128 -48.09 7.07 15.38
N ASP A 129 -47.67 6.59 16.53
CA ASP A 129 -47.59 7.41 17.74
C ASP A 129 -46.53 8.52 17.60
N ILE A 130 -45.46 8.27 16.83
CA ILE A 130 -44.38 9.24 16.57
C ILE A 130 -44.77 10.23 15.47
N THR A 131 -45.28 9.75 14.33
CA THR A 131 -45.47 10.58 13.13
C THR A 131 -46.91 11.05 12.93
N GLY A 132 -47.89 10.48 13.62
CA GLY A 132 -49.32 10.75 13.36
C GLY A 132 -49.86 10.06 12.09
N ALA A 133 -49.15 9.06 11.55
CA ALA A 133 -49.48 8.47 10.25
C ALA A 133 -50.89 7.84 10.16
N GLU A 134 -51.72 8.36 9.26
CA GLU A 134 -53.08 7.86 9.01
C GLU A 134 -53.20 6.93 7.80
N TYR A 135 -52.17 6.84 6.97
CA TYR A 135 -52.17 6.00 5.76
C TYR A 135 -52.28 4.49 6.07
N PRO A 136 -52.82 3.69 5.12
CA PRO A 136 -52.94 2.25 5.30
C PRO A 136 -51.58 1.54 5.22
N PHE A 137 -51.36 0.60 6.14
CA PHE A 137 -50.15 -0.22 6.19
C PHE A 137 -50.45 -1.64 5.67
N CYS A 138 -49.62 -2.10 4.75
CA CYS A 138 -49.66 -3.43 4.17
C CYS A 138 -48.38 -4.19 4.48
N ILE A 139 -48.49 -5.50 4.61
CA ILE A 139 -47.37 -6.41 4.85
C ILE A 139 -46.82 -6.89 3.51
N THR A 140 -45.50 -6.83 3.38
CA THR A 140 -44.74 -7.42 2.28
C THR A 140 -43.45 -8.00 2.83
N ASP A 141 -42.88 -8.99 2.13
CA ASP A 141 -41.60 -9.61 2.47
C ASP A 141 -40.45 -8.58 2.54
N GLU A 142 -39.59 -8.75 3.54
CA GLU A 142 -38.51 -7.83 3.86
C GLU A 142 -37.44 -7.75 2.76
N THR A 143 -37.00 -8.91 2.26
CA THR A 143 -35.98 -9.01 1.22
C THR A 143 -36.47 -8.33 -0.06
N THR A 144 -37.76 -8.48 -0.34
CA THR A 144 -38.44 -7.83 -1.46
C THR A 144 -38.43 -6.31 -1.31
N LEU A 145 -38.82 -5.78 -0.15
CA LEU A 145 -38.83 -4.33 0.10
C LEU A 145 -37.43 -3.70 0.01
N LYS A 146 -36.40 -4.35 0.54
CA LYS A 146 -35.00 -3.90 0.45
C LYS A 146 -34.46 -3.88 -0.99
N THR A 147 -34.99 -4.74 -1.85
CA THR A 147 -34.64 -4.79 -3.28
C THR A 147 -35.29 -3.65 -4.05
N ILE A 148 -36.50 -3.25 -3.67
CA ILE A 148 -37.27 -2.19 -4.32
C ILE A 148 -36.62 -0.81 -4.09
N VAL A 149 -36.33 -0.46 -2.83
CA VAL A 149 -35.70 0.81 -2.45
C VAL A 149 -34.69 0.59 -1.33
N ARG A 150 -33.50 1.18 -1.47
CA ARG A 150 -32.44 1.13 -0.46
C ARG A 150 -32.61 2.12 0.70
N SER A 151 -33.50 3.11 0.57
CA SER A 151 -33.84 4.05 1.66
C SER A 151 -34.98 3.50 2.53
N ASN A 152 -35.05 3.98 3.78
CA ASN A 152 -36.06 3.58 4.75
C ASN A 152 -36.56 4.82 5.52
N PRO A 153 -37.69 5.45 5.14
CA PRO A 153 -38.59 5.04 4.06
C PRO A 153 -38.12 5.49 2.66
N GLY A 154 -38.80 5.01 1.63
CA GLY A 154 -38.66 5.49 0.25
C GLY A 154 -40.01 5.52 -0.45
N LEU A 155 -40.15 6.31 -1.52
CA LEU A 155 -41.44 6.49 -2.20
C LEU A 155 -41.36 6.02 -3.66
N LEU A 156 -42.38 5.28 -4.10
CA LEU A 156 -42.60 4.98 -5.52
C LEU A 156 -43.92 5.59 -5.97
N LEU A 157 -43.92 6.03 -7.22
CA LEU A 157 -45.13 6.36 -7.95
C LEU A 157 -45.30 5.40 -9.11
N LEU A 158 -46.43 4.70 -9.12
CA LEU A 158 -46.85 3.82 -10.19
C LEU A 158 -47.88 4.52 -11.06
N LYS A 159 -47.87 4.21 -12.35
CA LYS A 159 -48.93 4.54 -13.31
C LYS A 159 -49.27 3.29 -14.11
N ASP A 160 -50.52 2.85 -14.03
CA ASP A 160 -51.00 1.65 -14.74
C ASP A 160 -50.11 0.41 -14.48
N GLY A 161 -49.68 0.23 -13.23
CA GLY A 161 -48.80 -0.87 -12.79
C GLY A 161 -47.31 -0.68 -13.11
N THR A 162 -46.92 0.39 -13.80
CA THR A 162 -45.52 0.67 -14.14
C THR A 162 -44.93 1.73 -13.20
N ILE A 163 -43.72 1.49 -12.69
CA ILE A 163 -43.00 2.48 -11.88
C ILE A 163 -42.57 3.63 -12.79
N ILE A 164 -43.09 4.82 -12.54
CA ILE A 164 -42.73 6.03 -13.30
C ILE A 164 -41.77 6.94 -12.54
N ASN A 165 -41.70 6.83 -11.21
CA ASN A 165 -40.76 7.62 -10.41
C ASN A 165 -40.45 6.95 -9.06
N LYS A 166 -39.28 7.29 -8.50
CA LYS A 166 -38.75 6.72 -7.25
C LYS A 166 -37.92 7.77 -6.50
N TRP A 167 -38.19 7.93 -5.22
CA TRP A 167 -37.49 8.89 -4.36
C TRP A 167 -36.93 8.22 -3.10
N SER A 168 -35.78 8.71 -2.65
CA SER A 168 -35.26 8.41 -1.32
C SER A 168 -35.92 9.32 -0.28
N HIS A 169 -35.86 8.95 1.01
CA HIS A 169 -36.41 9.76 2.10
C HIS A 169 -35.90 11.21 2.12
N ASN A 170 -34.68 11.46 1.63
CA ASN A 170 -34.05 12.80 1.58
C ASN A 170 -34.54 13.68 0.41
N GLN A 171 -35.28 13.11 -0.54
CA GLN A 171 -35.67 13.79 -1.78
C GLN A 171 -37.17 13.62 -2.07
N LEU A 172 -37.98 13.48 -1.02
CA LEU A 172 -39.43 13.37 -1.16
C LEU A 172 -40.00 14.64 -1.83
N PRO A 173 -41.00 14.52 -2.72
CA PRO A 173 -41.68 15.69 -3.26
C PRO A 173 -42.38 16.49 -2.17
N ASN A 174 -42.17 17.81 -2.14
CA ASN A 174 -42.73 18.70 -1.11
C ASN A 174 -43.35 19.98 -1.69
N GLY A 175 -44.18 20.64 -0.89
CA GLY A 175 -44.67 22.01 -1.09
C GLY A 175 -45.23 22.31 -2.49
N THR A 176 -44.55 23.18 -3.24
CA THR A 176 -44.99 23.73 -4.54
C THR A 176 -45.24 22.66 -5.62
N LYS A 177 -44.62 21.48 -5.51
CA LYS A 177 -44.77 20.38 -6.48
C LYS A 177 -46.08 19.60 -6.33
N LEU A 178 -46.77 19.77 -5.20
CA LEU A 178 -48.04 19.09 -4.85
C LEU A 178 -49.26 20.01 -5.00
N SER A 179 -49.13 21.14 -5.71
CA SER A 179 -50.23 22.10 -5.90
C SER A 179 -51.17 21.74 -7.05
N LEU A 180 -50.69 21.02 -8.06
CA LEU A 180 -51.43 20.68 -9.28
C LEU A 180 -51.88 19.22 -9.31
N PRO A 181 -52.96 18.88 -10.03
CA PRO A 181 -53.34 17.50 -10.29
C PRO A 181 -52.17 16.70 -10.87
N ILE A 182 -52.02 15.44 -10.48
CA ILE A 182 -50.84 14.62 -10.82
C ILE A 182 -50.63 14.45 -12.33
N THR A 183 -51.71 14.50 -13.11
CA THR A 183 -51.71 14.46 -14.59
C THR A 183 -51.09 15.71 -15.23
N GLN A 184 -51.13 16.84 -14.55
CA GLN A 184 -50.60 18.13 -15.00
C GLN A 184 -49.26 18.46 -14.34
N SER A 185 -48.96 17.83 -13.20
CA SER A 185 -47.69 17.96 -12.48
C SER A 185 -46.53 17.28 -13.23
N ALA A 186 -45.32 17.80 -13.04
CA ALA A 186 -44.09 17.13 -13.46
C ALA A 186 -43.89 15.77 -12.77
N LEU A 187 -44.53 15.54 -11.61
CA LEU A 187 -44.46 14.29 -10.85
C LEU A 187 -45.08 13.10 -11.60
N GLY A 188 -46.16 13.32 -12.36
CA GLY A 188 -46.90 12.25 -13.04
C GLY A 188 -46.40 11.92 -14.45
N LYS A 189 -45.29 12.53 -14.89
CA LYS A 189 -44.63 12.26 -16.17
C LYS A 189 -43.44 11.33 -15.95
N MET A 190 -43.27 10.35 -16.82
CA MET A 190 -42.06 9.52 -16.83
C MET A 190 -40.86 10.44 -17.12
N PRO A 191 -39.81 10.41 -16.29
CA PRO A 191 -38.60 11.18 -16.57
C PRO A 191 -38.12 10.83 -17.98
N GLN A 192 -37.95 11.84 -18.84
CA GLN A 192 -37.24 11.65 -20.11
C GLN A 192 -35.75 11.55 -19.79
N ASP A 193 -35.35 10.44 -19.19
CA ASP A 193 -33.95 10.06 -19.06
C ASP A 193 -33.46 9.67 -20.45
N SER A 194 -33.01 10.65 -21.23
CA SER A 194 -32.31 10.38 -22.48
C SER A 194 -30.99 9.71 -22.11
N VAL A 195 -30.95 8.39 -22.31
CA VAL A 195 -29.72 7.58 -22.18
C VAL A 195 -28.56 8.22 -22.96
N PRO A 196 -28.75 8.78 -24.17
CA PRO A 196 -27.70 9.53 -24.86
C PRO A 196 -27.22 10.78 -24.09
N GLY A 197 -28.11 11.49 -23.41
CA GLY A 197 -27.78 12.68 -22.63
C GLY A 197 -26.93 12.37 -21.39
N LYS A 198 -27.28 11.33 -20.63
CA LYS A 198 -26.46 10.87 -19.50
C LYS A 198 -25.10 10.33 -19.95
N ILE A 199 -25.06 9.61 -21.08
CA ILE A 199 -23.80 9.16 -21.68
C ILE A 199 -22.94 10.37 -22.10
N LEU A 200 -23.55 11.39 -22.69
CA LEU A 200 -22.85 12.62 -23.08
C LEU A 200 -22.32 13.38 -21.87
N GLU A 201 -23.08 13.49 -20.78
CA GLU A 201 -22.60 14.08 -19.52
C GLU A 201 -21.42 13.29 -18.95
N ILE A 202 -21.48 11.96 -18.92
CA ILE A 202 -20.37 11.12 -18.44
C ILE A 202 -19.14 11.31 -19.34
N ILE A 203 -19.32 11.36 -20.66
CA ILE A 203 -18.23 11.62 -21.60
C ILE A 203 -17.62 12.99 -21.35
N LEU A 204 -18.42 14.04 -21.19
CA LEU A 204 -17.95 15.41 -21.00
C LEU A 204 -17.28 15.63 -19.64
N TRP A 205 -17.78 15.01 -18.57
CA TRP A 205 -17.30 15.23 -17.21
C TRP A 205 -16.19 14.28 -16.76
N PHE A 206 -16.12 13.07 -17.34
CA PHE A 206 -15.12 12.08 -16.92
C PHE A 206 -14.14 11.73 -18.04
N ILE A 207 -14.63 11.50 -19.26
CA ILE A 207 -13.76 11.02 -20.34
C ILE A 207 -12.98 12.18 -20.98
N LEU A 208 -13.61 13.33 -21.24
CA LEU A 208 -12.96 14.49 -21.84
C LEU A 208 -11.83 15.05 -20.96
N PRO A 209 -12.00 15.27 -19.64
CA PRO A 209 -10.92 15.80 -18.82
C PRO A 209 -9.77 14.80 -18.66
N LEU A 210 -10.09 13.50 -18.53
CA LEU A 210 -9.09 12.44 -18.43
C LEU A 210 -8.31 12.25 -19.74
N THR A 211 -8.97 12.37 -20.89
CA THR A 211 -8.31 12.32 -22.21
C THR A 211 -7.45 13.55 -22.44
N LEU A 212 -7.91 14.75 -22.06
CA LEU A 212 -7.10 15.97 -22.13
C LEU A 212 -5.88 15.90 -21.19
N LEU A 213 -6.05 15.39 -19.97
CA LEU A 213 -4.96 15.20 -19.01
C LEU A 213 -3.95 14.16 -19.52
N THR A 214 -4.40 13.02 -20.04
CA THR A 214 -3.51 11.99 -20.59
C THR A 214 -2.79 12.44 -21.85
N LEU A 215 -3.42 13.26 -22.70
CA LEU A 215 -2.76 13.91 -23.84
C LEU A 215 -1.72 14.94 -23.37
N ALA A 216 -2.02 15.75 -22.35
CA ALA A 216 -1.07 16.69 -21.77
C ALA A 216 0.14 15.97 -21.15
N ASP A 217 -0.09 14.89 -20.39
CA ASP A 217 0.96 14.05 -19.82
C ASP A 217 1.80 13.37 -20.90
N ARG A 218 1.18 12.89 -21.98
CA ARG A 218 1.91 12.29 -23.10
C ARG A 218 2.72 13.31 -23.89
N LEU A 219 2.20 14.52 -24.10
CA LEU A 219 2.94 15.61 -24.74
C LEU A 219 4.07 16.10 -23.85
N TRP A 220 3.87 16.19 -22.54
CA TRP A 220 4.92 16.54 -21.57
C TRP A 220 5.99 15.46 -21.51
N ALA A 221 5.61 14.18 -21.40
CA ALA A 221 6.52 13.04 -21.43
C ALA A 221 7.28 12.96 -22.75
N TRP A 222 6.63 13.24 -23.89
CA TRP A 222 7.28 13.30 -25.20
C TRP A 222 8.26 14.48 -25.29
N SER A 223 7.89 15.67 -24.80
CA SER A 223 8.81 16.82 -24.75
C SER A 223 10.02 16.56 -23.85
N LYS A 224 9.82 15.88 -22.72
CA LYS A 224 10.87 15.44 -21.80
C LYS A 224 11.74 14.37 -22.45
N TRP A 225 11.14 13.43 -23.18
CA TRP A 225 11.84 12.39 -23.94
C TRP A 225 12.66 12.97 -25.08
N VAL A 226 12.16 13.96 -25.83
CA VAL A 226 12.91 14.66 -26.89
C VAL A 226 14.08 15.43 -26.28
N ARG A 227 13.89 16.17 -25.18
CA ARG A 227 14.99 16.86 -24.46
C ARG A 227 16.02 15.88 -23.89
N LEU A 228 15.57 14.72 -23.39
CA LEU A 228 16.45 13.65 -22.90
C LEU A 228 17.18 12.96 -24.05
N LYS A 229 16.55 12.79 -25.22
CA LYS A 229 17.16 12.20 -26.41
C LYS A 229 18.23 13.13 -26.99
N GLU A 230 17.97 14.43 -27.09
CA GLU A 230 18.99 15.41 -27.49
C GLU A 230 20.16 15.47 -26.50
N LYS A 231 19.91 15.38 -25.18
CA LYS A 231 20.97 15.26 -24.16
C LYS A 231 21.74 13.93 -24.28
N LYS A 232 21.05 12.83 -24.56
CA LYS A 232 21.62 11.47 -24.70
C LYS A 232 22.43 11.32 -25.99
N ASP A 233 22.02 11.96 -27.08
CA ASP A 233 22.76 11.98 -28.34
C ASP A 233 24.00 12.89 -28.24
N LYS A 234 23.90 14.05 -27.55
CA LYS A 234 25.07 14.86 -27.16
C LYS A 234 26.01 14.10 -26.22
N GLN A 235 25.48 13.35 -25.25
CA GLN A 235 26.28 12.47 -24.36
C GLN A 235 26.89 11.28 -25.09
N ARG A 236 26.22 10.68 -26.08
CA ARG A 236 26.77 9.59 -26.92
C ARG A 236 27.93 10.09 -27.77
N LEU A 237 27.77 11.25 -28.41
CA LEU A 237 28.86 11.92 -29.12
C LEU A 237 30.01 12.23 -28.15
N TYR A 238 29.72 12.78 -26.97
CA TYR A 238 30.72 13.04 -25.93
C TYR A 238 31.44 11.77 -25.42
N GLN A 239 30.71 10.66 -25.25
CA GLN A 239 31.24 9.36 -24.83
C GLN A 239 32.09 8.68 -25.91
N LEU A 240 31.75 8.86 -27.19
CA LEU A 240 32.55 8.38 -28.32
C LEU A 240 33.90 9.11 -28.41
N PHE A 241 33.93 10.41 -28.08
CA PHE A 241 35.18 11.18 -28.02
C PHE A 241 36.01 10.92 -26.75
N ASN A 242 35.39 10.52 -25.64
CA ASN A 242 36.08 10.28 -24.36
C ASN A 242 36.52 8.83 -24.10
N LYS A 243 36.27 7.89 -25.03
CA LYS A 243 36.60 6.46 -24.88
C LYS A 243 38.11 6.15 -24.80
N LYS A 244 38.97 7.17 -24.92
CA LYS A 244 40.43 7.10 -24.79
C LYS A 244 40.99 7.62 -23.45
N LYS A 245 40.14 8.03 -22.50
CA LYS A 245 40.60 8.36 -21.14
C LYS A 245 40.44 7.11 -20.28
N SER A 246 41.57 6.55 -19.83
CA SER A 246 41.66 5.49 -18.82
C SER A 246 40.54 5.64 -17.78
N LYS A 247 39.57 4.71 -17.77
CA LYS A 247 38.45 4.71 -16.80
C LYS A 247 39.05 4.42 -15.42
N MET A 248 39.21 5.45 -14.60
CA MET A 248 39.52 5.25 -13.19
C MET A 248 38.28 4.73 -12.47
N ARG A 249 38.47 3.75 -11.58
CA ARG A 249 37.45 3.23 -10.67
C ARG A 249 36.79 4.37 -9.89
N LYS A 250 35.47 4.26 -9.68
CA LYS A 250 34.75 5.25 -8.87
C LYS A 250 35.13 5.07 -7.41
N LYS A 251 35.58 6.16 -6.81
CA LYS A 251 35.87 6.22 -5.38
C LYS A 251 34.57 6.48 -4.63
N ILE A 252 34.25 5.70 -3.61
CA ILE A 252 32.97 5.81 -2.88
C ILE A 252 33.20 5.79 -1.37
N VAL A 253 32.64 6.75 -0.65
CA VAL A 253 32.54 6.71 0.82
C VAL A 253 31.06 6.63 1.18
N ALA A 254 30.64 5.47 1.68
CA ALA A 254 29.27 5.19 2.07
C ALA A 254 29.15 5.13 3.60
N GLY A 255 28.30 5.95 4.21
CA GLY A 255 28.00 5.88 5.64
C GLY A 255 26.82 4.94 5.90
N ASN A 256 27.01 3.90 6.71
CA ASN A 256 25.95 3.03 7.20
C ASN A 256 25.62 3.45 8.65
N TRP A 257 24.48 4.12 8.83
CA TRP A 257 24.07 4.63 10.15
C TRP A 257 23.65 3.51 11.09
N LYS A 258 23.25 2.36 10.56
CA LYS A 258 22.67 1.25 11.31
C LYS A 258 21.46 1.73 12.10
N MET A 259 21.06 0.97 13.12
CA MET A 259 19.95 1.31 14.00
C MET A 259 20.30 2.43 15.01
N ASN A 260 20.60 3.64 14.51
CA ASN A 260 20.92 4.84 15.28
C ASN A 260 20.06 6.03 14.84
N LEU A 261 20.03 7.06 15.70
CA LEU A 261 19.35 8.36 15.50
C LEU A 261 17.83 8.25 15.45
N ASN A 262 17.15 9.14 16.18
CA ASN A 262 15.73 9.35 15.93
C ASN A 262 15.50 10.15 14.63
N LEU A 263 14.24 10.33 14.23
CA LEU A 263 13.91 11.00 12.97
C LEU A 263 14.55 12.40 12.83
N GLN A 264 14.48 13.21 13.89
CA GLN A 264 14.95 14.59 13.85
C GLN A 264 16.47 14.69 13.86
N GLU A 265 17.13 13.84 14.65
CA GLU A 265 18.59 13.71 14.66
C GLU A 265 19.12 13.28 13.29
N GLY A 266 18.46 12.31 12.64
CA GLY A 266 18.84 11.86 11.30
C GLY A 266 18.68 12.95 10.23
N ILE A 267 17.60 13.73 10.28
CA ILE A 267 17.40 14.87 9.38
C ILE A 267 18.47 15.96 9.62
N ALA A 268 18.79 16.25 10.88
CA ALA A 268 19.81 17.23 11.23
C ALA A 268 21.20 16.81 10.72
N LEU A 269 21.61 15.57 10.96
CA LEU A 269 22.88 15.03 10.46
C LEU A 269 22.95 15.04 8.93
N ALA A 270 21.86 14.66 8.24
CA ALA A 270 21.81 14.71 6.78
C ALA A 270 22.00 16.12 6.22
N LYS A 271 21.38 17.14 6.85
CA LYS A 271 21.58 18.55 6.48
C LYS A 271 23.03 18.97 6.68
N GLU A 272 23.61 18.65 7.84
CA GLU A 272 25.00 18.98 8.16
C GLU A 272 25.98 18.36 7.15
N ILE A 273 25.78 17.08 6.78
CA ILE A 273 26.58 16.41 5.75
C ILE A 273 26.40 17.09 4.39
N ASN A 274 25.16 17.40 3.99
CA ASN A 274 24.88 18.06 2.71
C ASN A 274 25.52 19.46 2.62
N GLU A 275 25.43 20.24 3.71
CA GLU A 275 26.07 21.55 3.81
C GLU A 275 27.60 21.43 3.72
N ALA A 276 28.20 20.49 4.44
CA ALA A 276 29.63 20.23 4.39
C ALA A 276 30.11 19.86 2.97
N MET A 277 29.37 19.01 2.26
CA MET A 277 29.70 18.64 0.87
C MET A 277 29.43 19.78 -0.12
N THR A 278 28.49 20.69 0.20
CA THR A 278 28.16 21.84 -0.65
C THR A 278 29.23 22.92 -0.52
N ALA A 279 29.69 23.17 0.71
CA ALA A 279 30.78 24.08 1.01
C ALA A 279 32.08 23.63 0.34
N GLU A 280 32.32 22.31 0.30
CA GLU A 280 33.50 21.75 -0.34
C GLU A 280 33.16 20.45 -1.07
N LYS A 281 33.15 20.53 -2.40
CA LYS A 281 32.78 19.39 -3.24
C LYS A 281 33.76 18.21 -3.04
N PRO A 282 33.26 16.99 -2.77
CA PRO A 282 34.11 15.83 -2.54
C PRO A 282 34.80 15.33 -3.83
N ASN A 283 35.97 14.70 -3.67
CA ASN A 283 36.71 14.04 -4.75
C ASN A 283 36.32 12.56 -4.94
N CYS A 284 35.21 12.14 -4.34
CA CYS A 284 34.63 10.81 -4.40
C CYS A 284 33.11 10.91 -4.38
N ASP A 285 32.42 9.82 -4.75
CA ASP A 285 30.98 9.70 -4.54
C ASP A 285 30.72 9.51 -3.04
N VAL A 286 29.76 10.26 -2.50
CA VAL A 286 29.36 10.18 -1.09
C VAL A 286 27.96 9.60 -1.02
N VAL A 287 27.77 8.59 -0.17
CA VAL A 287 26.46 7.95 0.05
C VAL A 287 26.17 7.91 1.55
N ILE A 288 24.95 8.21 1.96
CA ILE A 288 24.47 7.91 3.32
C ILE A 288 23.35 6.89 3.23
N CYS A 289 23.47 5.81 4.00
CA CYS A 289 22.48 4.75 4.13
C CYS A 289 21.85 4.88 5.51
N THR A 290 20.52 5.07 5.53
CA THR A 290 19.80 5.43 6.75
C THR A 290 18.75 4.37 7.10
N PRO A 291 18.33 4.28 8.37
CA PRO A 291 17.12 3.56 8.73
C PRO A 291 15.92 4.01 7.91
N PHE A 292 14.97 3.09 7.69
CA PHE A 292 13.78 3.34 6.87
C PHE A 292 12.99 4.58 7.30
N ILE A 293 12.96 4.86 8.62
CA ILE A 293 12.22 5.99 9.19
C ILE A 293 12.71 7.35 8.65
N HIS A 294 13.96 7.45 8.20
CA HIS A 294 14.57 8.71 7.76
C HIS A 294 14.45 8.94 6.26
N LEU A 295 14.33 7.89 5.43
CA LEU A 295 14.56 7.96 3.98
C LEU A 295 13.80 9.09 3.28
N ALA A 296 12.48 9.13 3.43
CA ALA A 296 11.65 10.11 2.73
C ALA A 296 11.93 11.56 3.18
N SER A 297 12.23 11.78 4.46
CA SER A 297 12.54 13.11 4.99
C SER A 297 13.96 13.56 4.62
N VAL A 298 14.93 12.65 4.66
CA VAL A 298 16.31 12.91 4.27
C VAL A 298 16.41 13.21 2.77
N ALA A 299 15.65 12.51 1.93
CA ALA A 299 15.62 12.77 0.49
C ALA A 299 15.22 14.22 0.13
N GLN A 300 14.41 14.87 0.96
CA GLN A 300 13.96 16.26 0.72
C GLN A 300 15.02 17.30 1.05
N VAL A 301 16.01 16.97 1.89
CA VAL A 301 17.02 17.91 2.36
C VAL A 301 18.38 17.70 1.70
N LEU A 302 18.59 16.54 1.06
CA LEU A 302 19.82 16.24 0.33
C LEU A 302 19.78 16.76 -1.10
N ASN A 303 20.91 17.30 -1.56
CA ASN A 303 21.18 17.44 -2.98
C ASN A 303 21.64 16.07 -3.54
N ALA A 304 20.74 15.42 -4.27
CA ALA A 304 20.96 14.07 -4.84
C ALA A 304 22.11 13.98 -5.86
N ASP A 305 22.57 15.12 -6.41
CA ASP A 305 23.75 15.18 -7.31
C ASP A 305 25.08 15.22 -6.53
N LEU A 306 25.01 15.39 -5.21
CA LEU A 306 26.16 15.58 -4.32
C LEU A 306 26.30 14.46 -3.29
N VAL A 307 25.17 14.08 -2.66
CA VAL A 307 25.10 13.00 -1.67
C VAL A 307 24.02 12.02 -2.10
N GLY A 308 24.43 10.78 -2.37
CA GLY A 308 23.53 9.67 -2.62
C GLY A 308 22.82 9.24 -1.35
N LEU A 309 21.53 8.90 -1.46
CA LEU A 309 20.75 8.31 -0.38
C LEU A 309 20.59 6.81 -0.61
N GLY A 310 20.76 6.01 0.44
CA GLY A 310 20.52 4.58 0.43
C GLY A 310 19.69 4.09 1.61
N ALA A 311 19.06 2.92 1.44
CA ALA A 311 18.48 2.16 2.54
C ALA A 311 19.46 1.11 3.06
N GLU A 312 19.26 0.68 4.32
CA GLU A 312 20.10 -0.35 4.95
C GLU A 312 19.66 -1.78 4.62
N ASN A 313 18.49 -1.96 4.02
CA ASN A 313 17.95 -3.25 3.57
C ASN A 313 16.78 -3.03 2.60
N CYS A 314 16.30 -4.09 1.94
CA CYS A 314 14.95 -4.19 1.40
C CYS A 314 14.46 -5.65 1.44
N ALA A 315 13.15 -5.85 1.24
CA ALA A 315 12.53 -7.18 1.22
C ALA A 315 12.91 -7.99 -0.03
N ASP A 316 12.85 -9.32 0.09
CA ASP A 316 12.92 -10.33 -0.98
C ASP A 316 11.56 -10.56 -1.67
N LYS A 317 10.60 -9.65 -1.44
CA LYS A 317 9.22 -9.73 -1.96
C LYS A 317 8.80 -8.38 -2.51
N GLU A 318 8.08 -8.38 -3.63
CA GLU A 318 7.62 -7.15 -4.29
C GLU A 318 6.57 -6.41 -3.43
N LYS A 319 5.60 -7.16 -2.91
CA LYS A 319 4.49 -6.70 -2.05
C LYS A 319 3.79 -7.90 -1.43
N GLY A 320 2.99 -7.69 -0.39
CA GLY A 320 2.10 -8.73 0.17
C GLY A 320 2.04 -8.71 1.69
N ALA A 321 1.64 -9.85 2.26
CA ALA A 321 1.50 -10.05 3.70
C ALA A 321 2.86 -10.29 4.38
N PHE A 322 3.73 -9.29 4.33
CA PHE A 322 5.07 -9.29 4.94
C PHE A 322 5.19 -8.13 5.93
N THR A 323 4.41 -8.21 7.02
CA THR A 323 4.31 -7.15 8.02
C THR A 323 5.67 -6.77 8.59
N GLY A 324 6.03 -5.48 8.49
CA GLY A 324 7.30 -4.94 8.97
C GLY A 324 8.41 -4.87 7.90
N GLU A 325 8.24 -5.54 6.77
CA GLU A 325 9.20 -5.47 5.67
C GLU A 325 8.96 -4.25 4.76
N VAL A 326 10.04 -3.77 4.13
CA VAL A 326 10.00 -2.64 3.18
C VAL A 326 10.50 -3.13 1.82
N SER A 327 9.64 -3.09 0.80
CA SER A 327 10.00 -3.59 -0.53
C SER A 327 10.99 -2.66 -1.25
N ALA A 328 11.69 -3.20 -2.25
CA ALA A 328 12.59 -2.40 -3.10
C ALA A 328 11.87 -1.23 -3.80
N GLU A 329 10.61 -1.44 -4.20
CA GLU A 329 9.77 -0.38 -4.77
C GLU A 329 9.50 0.73 -3.75
N MET A 330 9.16 0.37 -2.50
CA MET A 330 8.95 1.32 -1.41
C MET A 330 10.23 2.12 -1.14
N VAL A 331 11.39 1.47 -1.06
CA VAL A 331 12.69 2.16 -0.91
C VAL A 331 12.90 3.14 -2.05
N LYS A 332 12.74 2.71 -3.31
CA LYS A 332 12.92 3.58 -4.47
C LYS A 332 12.00 4.80 -4.46
N SER A 333 10.76 4.62 -4.02
CA SER A 333 9.75 5.68 -3.98
C SER A 333 10.12 6.86 -3.07
N THR A 334 11.01 6.64 -2.09
CA THR A 334 11.48 7.69 -1.18
C THR A 334 12.47 8.67 -1.84
N GLY A 335 13.03 8.31 -3.00
CA GLY A 335 14.15 9.03 -3.64
C GLY A 335 15.51 8.36 -3.42
N ALA A 336 15.57 7.27 -2.66
CA ALA A 336 16.79 6.48 -2.51
C ALA A 336 17.33 5.97 -3.85
N GLN A 337 18.65 5.99 -3.97
CA GLN A 337 19.40 5.54 -5.13
C GLN A 337 20.15 4.24 -4.86
N TYR A 338 20.46 3.96 -3.58
CA TYR A 338 21.25 2.82 -3.14
C TYR A 338 20.46 1.93 -2.16
N VAL A 339 20.90 0.69 -1.98
CA VAL A 339 20.49 -0.19 -0.89
C VAL A 339 21.66 -1.08 -0.48
N ILE A 340 21.90 -1.20 0.82
CA ILE A 340 22.85 -2.18 1.38
C ILE A 340 22.13 -3.53 1.46
N LEU A 341 22.78 -4.59 0.99
CA LEU A 341 22.27 -5.96 1.07
C LEU A 341 23.37 -6.93 1.49
N GLY A 342 23.02 -7.93 2.29
CA GLY A 342 23.97 -8.95 2.76
C GLY A 342 24.93 -8.46 3.84
N HIS A 343 24.61 -7.37 4.53
CA HIS A 343 25.42 -6.88 5.65
C HIS A 343 25.56 -7.97 6.71
N SER A 344 26.76 -8.12 7.26
CA SER A 344 27.11 -9.15 8.26
C SER A 344 26.08 -9.31 9.40
N GLU A 345 25.62 -8.20 9.99
CA GLU A 345 24.58 -8.21 11.04
C GLU A 345 23.25 -8.83 10.59
N ARG A 346 22.88 -8.67 9.31
CA ARG A 346 21.65 -9.26 8.76
C ARG A 346 21.79 -10.76 8.52
N ARG A 347 22.96 -11.20 8.04
CA ARG A 347 23.30 -12.63 7.91
C ARG A 347 23.28 -13.31 9.29
N GLN A 348 23.93 -12.70 10.28
CA GLN A 348 24.10 -13.30 11.61
C GLN A 348 22.84 -13.25 12.49
N TYR A 349 22.17 -12.10 12.56
CA TYR A 349 21.06 -11.92 13.51
C TYR A 349 19.70 -12.28 12.91
N TYR A 350 19.56 -12.17 11.59
CA TYR A 350 18.29 -12.35 10.88
C TYR A 350 18.30 -13.51 9.88
N GLY A 351 19.42 -14.24 9.77
CA GLY A 351 19.50 -15.48 9.00
C GLY A 351 19.38 -15.30 7.49
N GLU A 352 19.83 -14.17 6.93
CA GLU A 352 19.79 -13.97 5.48
C GLU A 352 20.74 -14.92 4.75
N THR A 353 20.17 -15.81 3.93
CA THR A 353 20.92 -16.78 3.11
C THR A 353 21.26 -16.21 1.73
N ALA A 354 22.15 -16.89 1.00
CA ALA A 354 22.50 -16.52 -0.37
C ALA A 354 21.28 -16.46 -1.30
N GLU A 355 20.31 -17.37 -1.14
CA GLU A 355 19.08 -17.43 -1.92
C GLU A 355 18.19 -16.21 -1.66
N ILE A 356 18.01 -15.83 -0.38
CA ILE A 356 17.27 -14.63 0.00
C ILE A 356 17.94 -13.39 -0.60
N LEU A 357 19.27 -13.32 -0.50
CA LEU A 357 20.03 -12.17 -0.99
C LEU A 357 19.98 -12.06 -2.51
N LYS A 358 20.02 -13.18 -3.23
CA LYS A 358 19.82 -13.23 -4.68
C LYS A 358 18.49 -12.60 -5.07
N GLU A 359 17.40 -12.98 -4.40
CA GLU A 359 16.07 -12.40 -4.65
C GLU A 359 16.05 -10.89 -4.37
N LYS A 360 16.61 -10.46 -3.24
CA LYS A 360 16.70 -9.04 -2.87
C LYS A 360 17.47 -8.22 -3.91
N VAL A 361 18.63 -8.71 -4.35
CA VAL A 361 19.48 -8.05 -5.36
C VAL A 361 18.70 -7.88 -6.66
N GLN A 362 18.03 -8.94 -7.14
CA GLN A 362 17.25 -8.88 -8.38
C GLN A 362 16.10 -7.87 -8.29
N LEU A 363 15.38 -7.84 -7.16
CA LEU A 363 14.31 -6.87 -6.93
C LEU A 363 14.83 -5.43 -6.83
N ALA A 364 15.94 -5.21 -6.11
CA ALA A 364 16.56 -3.90 -6.02
C ALA A 364 16.96 -3.35 -7.39
N LEU A 365 17.63 -4.18 -8.21
CA LEU A 365 18.03 -3.81 -9.56
C LEU A 365 16.83 -3.57 -10.48
N LYS A 366 15.79 -4.41 -10.40
CA LYS A 366 14.53 -4.24 -11.15
C LYS A 366 13.89 -2.87 -10.91
N HIS A 367 13.95 -2.37 -9.68
CA HIS A 367 13.42 -1.04 -9.32
C HIS A 367 14.45 0.10 -9.49
N GLY A 368 15.60 -0.17 -10.11
CA GLY A 368 16.60 0.85 -10.42
C GLY A 368 17.32 1.41 -9.19
N LEU A 369 17.48 0.59 -8.15
CA LEU A 369 18.42 0.83 -7.06
C LEU A 369 19.79 0.27 -7.44
N LYS A 370 20.84 0.93 -6.99
CA LYS A 370 22.21 0.39 -6.97
C LYS A 370 22.40 -0.39 -5.68
N VAL A 371 23.05 -1.55 -5.76
CA VAL A 371 23.23 -2.41 -4.59
C VAL A 371 24.65 -2.25 -4.06
N ILE A 372 24.78 -1.96 -2.76
CA ILE A 372 26.02 -2.13 -2.01
C ILE A 372 25.95 -3.51 -1.37
N PHE A 373 26.59 -4.49 -2.00
CA PHE A 373 26.54 -5.89 -1.58
C PHE A 373 27.69 -6.21 -0.63
N CYS A 374 27.35 -6.61 0.59
CA CYS A 374 28.31 -6.95 1.63
C CYS A 374 28.67 -8.44 1.62
N CYS A 375 29.95 -8.72 1.84
CA CYS A 375 30.52 -10.06 1.95
C CYS A 375 31.70 -10.06 2.92
N GLY A 376 32.00 -11.20 3.53
CA GLY A 376 33.13 -11.31 4.44
C GLY A 376 33.06 -12.52 5.35
N GLU A 377 34.17 -12.79 6.01
CA GLU A 377 34.37 -13.98 6.83
C GLU A 377 34.37 -13.69 8.33
N THR A 378 34.02 -14.71 9.10
CA THR A 378 34.16 -14.74 10.57
C THR A 378 35.60 -14.92 11.02
N LEU A 379 35.88 -14.70 12.31
CA LEU A 379 37.23 -14.91 12.85
C LEU A 379 37.70 -16.37 12.68
N GLU A 380 36.82 -17.33 12.96
CA GLU A 380 37.10 -18.76 12.83
C GLU A 380 37.47 -19.14 11.39
N GLU A 381 36.77 -18.57 10.41
CA GLU A 381 37.07 -18.76 8.99
C GLU A 381 38.40 -18.17 8.59
N ARG A 382 38.73 -16.96 9.08
CA ARG A 382 40.03 -16.33 8.83
C ARG A 382 41.18 -17.13 9.46
N GLU A 383 41.03 -17.56 10.71
CA GLU A 383 42.03 -18.38 11.42
C GLU A 383 42.22 -19.76 10.76
N SER A 384 41.18 -20.26 10.10
CA SER A 384 41.21 -21.50 9.31
C SER A 384 41.67 -21.30 7.85
N ASN A 385 42.13 -20.10 7.47
CA ASN A 385 42.52 -19.75 6.09
C ASN A 385 41.42 -19.98 5.04
N ARG A 386 40.14 -19.86 5.43
CA ARG A 386 38.97 -20.06 4.56
C ARG A 386 38.39 -18.77 3.97
N GLN A 387 38.95 -17.60 4.29
CA GLN A 387 38.42 -16.29 3.90
C GLN A 387 38.09 -16.19 2.41
N ASN A 388 38.99 -16.66 1.53
CA ASN A 388 38.81 -16.60 0.08
C ASN A 388 37.65 -17.50 -0.38
N ALA A 389 37.59 -18.72 0.16
CA ALA A 389 36.54 -19.68 -0.18
C ALA A 389 35.16 -19.19 0.29
N VAL A 390 35.08 -18.60 1.48
CA VAL A 390 33.86 -18.04 2.05
C VAL A 390 33.35 -16.88 1.20
N VAL A 391 34.18 -15.86 0.95
CA VAL A 391 33.80 -14.70 0.15
C VAL A 391 33.40 -15.09 -1.27
N LYS A 392 34.13 -16.02 -1.90
CA LYS A 392 33.77 -16.52 -3.23
C LYS A 392 32.41 -17.21 -3.21
N ALA A 393 32.13 -18.05 -2.22
CA ALA A 393 30.84 -18.74 -2.09
C ALA A 393 29.68 -17.76 -1.88
N GLU A 394 29.86 -16.73 -1.06
CA GLU A 394 28.83 -15.70 -0.85
C GLU A 394 28.49 -14.95 -2.15
N LEU A 395 29.50 -14.60 -2.95
CA LEU A 395 29.31 -13.91 -4.22
C LEU A 395 28.72 -14.84 -5.30
N ASP A 396 29.19 -16.09 -5.37
CA ASP A 396 28.66 -17.13 -6.28
C ASP A 396 27.17 -17.37 -6.06
N GLY A 397 26.75 -17.50 -4.80
CA GLY A 397 25.36 -17.79 -4.45
C GLY A 397 24.40 -16.62 -4.61
N SER A 398 24.89 -15.37 -4.53
CA SER A 398 24.03 -14.20 -4.38
C SER A 398 24.03 -13.22 -5.57
N VAL A 399 25.20 -12.98 -6.19
CA VAL A 399 25.35 -11.89 -7.19
C VAL A 399 26.02 -12.32 -8.50
N PHE A 400 26.77 -13.43 -8.54
CA PHE A 400 27.40 -13.92 -9.78
C PHE A 400 26.43 -14.62 -10.76
N ASN A 401 25.14 -14.57 -10.47
CA ASN A 401 24.07 -14.94 -11.39
C ASN A 401 23.61 -13.75 -12.28
N LEU A 402 24.11 -12.54 -12.04
CA LEU A 402 23.73 -11.35 -12.79
C LEU A 402 24.38 -11.31 -14.19
N THR A 403 23.75 -10.60 -15.12
CA THR A 403 24.37 -10.24 -16.39
C THR A 403 25.41 -9.13 -16.19
N ALA A 404 26.33 -8.98 -17.14
CA ALA A 404 27.33 -7.90 -17.10
C ALA A 404 26.72 -6.48 -17.11
N GLU A 405 25.51 -6.31 -17.66
CA GLU A 405 24.82 -5.02 -17.64
C GLU A 405 24.21 -4.74 -16.26
N GLU A 406 23.58 -5.74 -15.64
CA GLU A 406 23.07 -5.64 -14.27
C GLU A 406 24.19 -5.39 -13.26
N TRP A 407 25.34 -6.07 -13.44
CA TRP A 407 26.52 -5.95 -12.59
C TRP A 407 27.05 -4.52 -12.46
N LYS A 408 26.86 -3.67 -13.47
CA LYS A 408 27.28 -2.24 -13.42
C LYS A 408 26.64 -1.44 -12.29
N ASN A 409 25.54 -1.95 -11.71
CA ASN A 409 24.84 -1.34 -10.59
C ASN A 409 25.20 -1.99 -9.24
N ILE A 410 26.20 -2.87 -9.21
CA ILE A 410 26.74 -3.49 -7.99
C ILE A 410 28.00 -2.76 -7.54
N VAL A 411 28.03 -2.43 -6.25
CA VAL A 411 29.21 -2.03 -5.49
C VAL A 411 29.45 -3.13 -4.46
N LEU A 412 30.67 -3.62 -4.33
CA LEU A 412 31.01 -4.63 -3.33
C LEU A 412 31.53 -3.94 -2.06
N ALA A 413 31.17 -4.45 -0.90
CA ALA A 413 31.73 -4.05 0.39
C ALA A 413 32.28 -5.30 1.09
N TYR A 414 33.60 -5.34 1.29
CA TYR A 414 34.24 -6.42 2.04
C TYR A 414 34.29 -6.07 3.52
N GLU A 415 33.67 -6.90 4.33
CA GLU A 415 33.50 -6.72 5.76
C GLU A 415 34.23 -7.84 6.53
N PRO A 416 35.47 -7.64 6.99
CA PRO A 416 36.09 -8.60 7.90
C PRO A 416 35.30 -8.61 9.21
N ILE A 417 34.40 -9.58 9.39
CA ILE A 417 33.38 -9.58 10.45
C ILE A 417 34.03 -9.49 11.83
N TRP A 418 35.19 -10.13 11.96
CA TRP A 418 36.02 -10.12 13.17
C TRP A 418 36.61 -8.75 13.54
N ALA A 419 36.59 -7.77 12.64
CA ALA A 419 37.05 -6.40 12.85
C ALA A 419 35.92 -5.37 13.00
N ILE A 420 34.65 -5.79 12.98
CA ILE A 420 33.50 -4.90 13.12
C ILE A 420 33.18 -4.73 14.61
N GLY A 421 33.37 -3.52 15.16
CA GLY A 421 32.97 -3.19 16.53
C GLY A 421 33.76 -3.90 17.65
N THR A 422 34.77 -4.71 17.32
CA THR A 422 35.56 -5.51 18.27
C THR A 422 36.81 -4.78 18.79
N GLY A 423 37.15 -3.61 18.22
CA GLY A 423 38.39 -2.89 18.50
C GLY A 423 39.64 -3.52 17.85
N LYS A 424 39.56 -4.77 17.37
CA LYS A 424 40.56 -5.34 16.46
C LYS A 424 40.33 -4.75 15.06
N THR A 425 41.38 -4.25 14.44
CA THR A 425 41.30 -3.64 13.10
C THR A 425 42.13 -4.47 12.15
N ALA A 426 41.58 -4.84 11.00
CA ALA A 426 42.37 -5.44 9.95
C ALA A 426 43.43 -4.42 9.47
N THR A 427 44.65 -4.90 9.25
CA THR A 427 45.71 -4.07 8.68
C THR A 427 45.34 -3.65 7.25
N SER A 428 45.93 -2.56 6.77
CA SER A 428 45.71 -2.10 5.39
C SER A 428 46.14 -3.16 4.36
N ASP A 429 47.16 -3.97 4.69
CA ASP A 429 47.59 -5.10 3.85
C ASP A 429 46.59 -6.26 3.83
N GLN A 430 45.98 -6.60 4.96
CA GLN A 430 44.91 -7.62 5.00
C GLN A 430 43.67 -7.18 4.23
N ALA A 431 43.34 -5.89 4.28
CA ALA A 431 42.26 -5.33 3.46
C ALA A 431 42.61 -5.42 1.96
N GLU A 432 43.81 -4.98 1.57
CA GLU A 432 44.29 -5.06 0.18
C GLU A 432 44.33 -6.50 -0.35
N GLU A 433 44.81 -7.45 0.44
CA GLU A 433 44.83 -8.89 0.12
C GLU A 433 43.44 -9.36 -0.34
N MET A 434 42.41 -9.07 0.45
CA MET A 434 41.05 -9.52 0.19
C MET A 434 40.38 -8.76 -0.93
N LEU A 435 40.55 -7.43 -1.03
CA LEU A 435 39.97 -6.66 -2.11
C LEU A 435 40.63 -6.98 -3.47
N CYS A 436 41.94 -7.28 -3.48
CA CYS A 436 42.64 -7.81 -4.65
C CYS A 436 42.07 -9.17 -5.07
N TYR A 437 41.87 -10.08 -4.10
CA TYR A 437 41.26 -11.38 -4.38
C TYR A 437 39.84 -11.25 -4.94
N ILE A 438 38.97 -10.44 -4.32
CA ILE A 438 37.61 -10.18 -4.80
C ILE A 438 37.63 -9.64 -6.24
N ARG A 439 38.52 -8.69 -6.53
CA ARG A 439 38.65 -8.17 -7.90
C ARG A 439 39.06 -9.26 -8.90
N SER A 440 39.94 -10.17 -8.50
CA SER A 440 40.38 -11.27 -9.35
C SER A 440 39.24 -12.22 -9.73
N ILE A 441 38.34 -12.57 -8.80
CA ILE A 441 37.19 -13.43 -9.08
C ILE A 441 36.09 -12.70 -9.87
N VAL A 442 35.94 -11.39 -9.69
CA VAL A 442 35.09 -10.57 -10.57
C VAL A 442 35.65 -10.57 -12.01
N ALA A 443 36.98 -10.47 -12.16
CA ALA A 443 37.63 -10.51 -13.47
C ALA A 443 37.52 -11.88 -14.14
N GLU A 444 37.60 -12.97 -13.36
CA GLU A 444 37.35 -14.33 -13.84
C GLU A 444 35.91 -14.48 -14.36
N LYS A 445 34.93 -13.93 -13.62
CA LYS A 445 33.51 -14.08 -13.96
C LYS A 445 33.04 -13.19 -15.11
N TYR A 446 33.44 -11.93 -15.12
CA TYR A 446 32.90 -10.90 -16.03
C TYR A 446 33.95 -10.26 -16.95
N GLY A 447 35.22 -10.65 -16.81
CA GLY A 447 36.32 -10.07 -17.56
C GLY A 447 36.96 -8.87 -16.87
N LYS A 448 38.21 -8.59 -17.27
CA LYS A 448 39.05 -7.53 -16.66
C LYS A 448 38.41 -6.14 -16.71
N GLU A 449 37.77 -5.77 -17.81
CA GLU A 449 37.14 -4.44 -17.95
C GLU A 449 36.05 -4.23 -16.90
N VAL A 450 35.20 -5.23 -16.66
CA VAL A 450 34.13 -5.14 -15.64
C VAL A 450 34.72 -5.08 -14.23
N ALA A 451 35.77 -5.86 -13.95
CA ALA A 451 36.45 -5.83 -12.66
C ALA A 451 37.14 -4.49 -12.37
N GLU A 452 37.69 -3.85 -13.41
CA GLU A 452 38.28 -2.51 -13.33
C GLU A 452 37.23 -1.38 -13.26
N GLU A 453 35.96 -1.67 -13.53
CA GLU A 453 34.85 -0.72 -13.34
C GLU A 453 34.10 -0.93 -12.02
N THR A 454 34.27 -2.10 -11.39
CA THR A 454 33.62 -2.45 -10.13
C THR A 454 34.31 -1.78 -8.96
N SER A 455 33.58 -0.93 -8.23
CA SER A 455 34.05 -0.35 -6.97
C SER A 455 33.97 -1.38 -5.85
N ILE A 456 35.07 -1.58 -5.12
CA ILE A 456 35.16 -2.46 -3.96
C ILE A 456 35.54 -1.64 -2.73
N LEU A 457 34.67 -1.64 -1.73
CA LEU A 457 34.79 -0.84 -0.51
C LEU A 457 35.29 -1.70 0.64
N TYR A 458 36.08 -1.09 1.52
CA TYR A 458 36.44 -1.69 2.80
C TYR A 458 35.40 -1.36 3.87
N GLY A 459 34.79 -2.37 4.48
CA GLY A 459 33.74 -2.26 5.50
C GLY A 459 34.20 -2.53 6.94
N GLY A 460 35.50 -2.74 7.18
CA GLY A 460 36.03 -2.83 8.55
C GLY A 460 36.12 -1.47 9.24
N SER A 461 36.78 -1.42 10.42
CA SER A 461 36.93 -0.18 11.21
C SER A 461 37.78 0.88 10.50
N CYS A 462 37.13 1.73 9.71
CA CYS A 462 37.70 2.89 9.03
C CYS A 462 37.35 4.19 9.78
N LYS A 463 38.37 5.01 10.04
CA LYS A 463 38.31 6.29 10.76
C LYS A 463 39.12 7.33 9.97
N ALA A 464 38.89 8.61 10.23
CA ALA A 464 39.63 9.68 9.54
C ALA A 464 41.17 9.53 9.65
N SER A 465 41.67 8.99 10.76
CA SER A 465 43.11 8.81 10.99
C SER A 465 43.76 7.68 10.19
N ASN A 466 43.03 6.63 9.80
CA ASN A 466 43.58 5.49 9.05
C ASN A 466 43.09 5.42 7.59
N ALA A 467 42.07 6.21 7.23
CA ALA A 467 41.53 6.29 5.88
C ALA A 467 42.61 6.61 4.81
N PRO A 468 43.57 7.54 5.01
CA PRO A 468 44.60 7.80 4.00
C PRO A 468 45.47 6.58 3.68
N GLU A 469 45.83 5.78 4.68
CA GLU A 469 46.61 4.56 4.48
C GLU A 469 45.79 3.50 3.74
N LEU A 470 44.54 3.26 4.17
CA LEU A 470 43.64 2.31 3.52
C LEU A 470 43.37 2.71 2.07
N PHE A 471 43.03 3.97 1.81
CA PHE A 471 42.67 4.45 0.46
C PHE A 471 43.88 4.63 -0.47
N SER A 472 45.10 4.52 0.07
CA SER A 472 46.32 4.44 -0.75
C SER A 472 46.52 3.07 -1.40
N LYS A 473 45.85 2.03 -0.91
CA LYS A 473 46.00 0.66 -1.42
C LYS A 473 45.35 0.51 -2.80
N PRO A 474 45.98 -0.23 -3.74
CA PRO A 474 45.54 -0.28 -5.13
C PRO A 474 44.10 -0.73 -5.37
N ASN A 475 43.61 -1.71 -4.59
CA ASN A 475 42.31 -2.33 -4.82
C ASN A 475 41.20 -1.78 -3.92
N ILE A 476 41.51 -0.82 -3.05
CA ILE A 476 40.55 -0.19 -2.13
C ILE A 476 39.97 1.06 -2.79
N ASP A 477 38.71 0.98 -3.23
CA ASP A 477 38.02 2.09 -3.90
C ASP A 477 37.23 2.97 -2.93
N GLY A 478 37.34 2.72 -1.62
CA GLY A 478 36.77 3.55 -0.57
C GLY A 478 36.28 2.71 0.60
N GLY A 479 35.21 3.15 1.26
CA GLY A 479 34.78 2.51 2.51
C GLY A 479 33.27 2.52 2.76
N LEU A 480 32.82 1.46 3.45
CA LEU A 480 31.50 1.38 4.07
C LEU A 480 31.65 1.65 5.58
N ILE A 481 31.29 2.86 5.99
CA ILE A 481 31.65 3.46 7.27
C ILE A 481 30.51 3.29 8.28
N GLY A 482 30.76 2.58 9.36
CA GLY A 482 29.81 2.45 10.48
C GLY A 482 29.80 3.69 11.39
N GLY A 483 30.20 3.55 12.66
CA GLY A 483 30.03 4.59 13.67
C GLY A 483 30.65 5.96 13.37
N ALA A 484 31.73 6.03 12.58
CA ALA A 484 32.32 7.31 12.16
C ALA A 484 31.44 8.09 11.16
N SER A 485 30.38 7.49 10.61
CA SER A 485 29.41 8.17 9.76
C SER A 485 28.31 8.91 10.54
N LEU A 486 28.21 8.71 11.86
CA LEU A 486 27.20 9.31 12.73
C LEU A 486 27.54 10.74 13.17
N LYS A 487 28.68 11.28 12.74
CA LYS A 487 29.11 12.66 12.97
C LYS A 487 29.64 13.23 11.67
N ALA A 488 29.11 14.37 11.22
CA ALA A 488 29.48 14.92 9.92
C ALA A 488 30.96 15.24 9.81
N ALA A 489 31.59 15.74 10.89
CA ALA A 489 33.03 16.03 10.92
C ALA A 489 33.91 14.78 10.74
N ASP A 490 33.59 13.69 11.43
CA ASP A 490 34.34 12.43 11.33
C ASP A 490 34.16 11.80 9.94
N PHE A 491 32.92 11.82 9.43
CA PHE A 491 32.62 11.31 8.09
C PHE A 491 33.30 12.14 7.00
N LYS A 492 33.28 13.47 7.12
CA LYS A 492 34.01 14.39 6.24
C LYS A 492 35.51 14.12 6.30
N GLY A 493 36.08 13.87 7.47
CA GLY A 493 37.50 13.53 7.60
C GLY A 493 37.89 12.29 6.78
N ILE A 494 37.01 11.30 6.69
CA ILE A 494 37.20 10.10 5.85
C ILE A 494 37.04 10.43 4.36
N ILE A 495 36.02 11.22 3.99
CA ILE A 495 35.81 11.70 2.61
C ILE A 495 37.04 12.48 2.12
N ASP A 496 37.59 13.31 2.99
CA ASP A 496 38.75 14.17 2.72
C ASP A 496 40.04 13.37 2.52
N ALA A 497 40.11 12.09 2.92
CA ALA A 497 41.25 11.21 2.61
C ALA A 497 41.44 10.99 1.10
N TRP A 498 40.45 11.32 0.28
CA TRP A 498 40.58 11.34 -1.19
C TRP A 498 41.09 12.65 -1.76
N LYS A 499 41.28 13.69 -0.94
CA LYS A 499 41.95 14.92 -1.36
C LYS A 499 43.43 14.62 -1.57
N LYS A 500 43.94 15.04 -2.72
CA LYS A 500 45.37 14.99 -3.03
C LYS A 500 46.04 16.27 -2.57
#